data_AF-A0A5U0PBY6-F1
#
_entry.id   AF-A0A5U0PBY6-F1
#
_cell.length_a   1.000
_cell.length_b   1.000
_cell.length_c   1.000
_cell.angle_alpha   90.00
_cell.angle_beta   90.00
_cell.angle_gamma   90.00
#
_symmetry.space_group_name_H-M   'P 1'
#
loop_
_entity.id
_entity.type
_entity.pdbx_description
1 polymer ?
#
loop_
_entity_poly.entity_id
_entity_poly.type
_entity_poly.pdbx_seq_one_letter_code
_entity_poly.pdbx_strand_id
1 'polypeptide(L)' 'MAMRVNEHAAKNQYAAYALGAGRAERDGEYGKAAELWRRAANAPCNASKQRWAQRRAAFCENAHIKGWRAHGDECQTV' A
#
# COMPACT_ATOMS: atom_id res chain seq x y z
N MET A 1 -16.09 11.46 -27.31
CA MET A 1 -16.37 11.17 -25.89
C MET A 1 -15.20 11.69 -25.07
N ALA A 2 -15.35 12.81 -24.37
CA ALA A 2 -14.27 13.38 -23.57
C ALA A 2 -14.02 12.46 -22.36
N MET A 3 -12.87 11.78 -22.35
CA MET A 3 -12.36 11.07 -21.19
C MET A 3 -12.06 12.14 -20.14
N ARG A 4 -13.04 12.41 -19.27
CA ARG A 4 -12.88 13.30 -18.12
C ARG A 4 -11.92 12.61 -17.17
N VAL A 5 -10.63 12.84 -17.38
CA VAL A 5 -9.60 12.51 -16.41
C VAL A 5 -10.02 13.25 -15.15
N ASN A 6 -10.50 12.49 -14.17
CA ASN A 6 -10.98 13.05 -12.93
C ASN A 6 -9.77 13.70 -12.25
N GLU A 7 -9.65 15.03 -12.33
CA GLU A 7 -8.48 15.78 -11.82
C GLU A 7 -8.25 15.52 -10.32
N HIS A 8 -9.25 15.01 -9.60
CA HIS A 8 -9.12 14.53 -8.22
C HIS A 8 -8.38 13.18 -8.11
N ALA A 9 -8.48 12.31 -9.10
CA ALA A 9 -7.73 11.05 -9.15
C ALA A 9 -6.24 11.29 -9.39
N ALA A 10 -5.87 12.34 -10.14
CA ALA A 10 -4.48 12.75 -10.34
C ALA A 10 -3.87 13.46 -9.10
N LYS A 11 -4.70 14.06 -8.24
CA LYS A 11 -4.25 14.79 -7.03
C LYS A 11 -4.34 14.00 -5.73
N ASN A 12 -5.02 12.85 -5.70
CA ASN A 12 -5.17 12.08 -4.47
C ASN A 12 -3.90 11.26 -4.18
N GLN A 13 -2.89 11.94 -3.66
CA GLN A 13 -1.59 11.36 -3.27
C GLN A 13 -1.76 10.10 -2.41
N TYR A 14 -2.74 10.11 -1.50
CA TYR A 14 -3.10 8.94 -0.71
C TYR A 14 -3.45 7.73 -1.59
N ALA A 15 -4.28 7.90 -2.61
CA ALA A 15 -4.71 6.80 -3.47
C ALA A 15 -3.56 6.25 -4.30
N ALA A 16 -2.66 7.12 -4.80
CA ALA A 16 -1.46 6.69 -5.52
C ALA A 16 -0.54 5.85 -4.62
N TYR A 17 -0.27 6.32 -3.40
CA TYR A 17 0.56 5.57 -2.44
C TYR A 17 -0.12 4.28 -1.98
N ALA A 18 -1.44 4.29 -1.72
CA ALA A 18 -2.20 3.11 -1.32
C ALA A 18 -2.23 2.03 -2.41
N LEU A 19 -2.35 2.43 -3.69
CA LEU A 19 -2.29 1.51 -4.83
C LEU A 19 -0.89 0.88 -4.96
N GLY A 20 0.17 1.68 -4.81
CA GLY A 20 1.54 1.18 -4.79
C GLY A 20 1.79 0.23 -3.62
N ALA A 21 1.31 0.59 -2.43
CA ALA A 21 1.43 -0.22 -1.23
C ALA A 21 0.70 -1.57 -1.38
N GLY A 22 -0.53 -1.58 -1.92
CA GLY A 22 -1.26 -2.81 -2.19
C GLY A 22 -0.65 -3.69 -3.29
N ARG A 23 0.16 -3.14 -4.20
CA ARG A 23 1.00 -3.95 -5.10
C ARG A 23 2.16 -4.58 -4.35
N ALA A 24 2.87 -3.81 -3.53
CA ALA A 24 3.97 -4.30 -2.72
C ALA A 24 3.53 -5.37 -1.69
N GLU A 25 2.34 -5.24 -1.10
CA GLU A 25 1.76 -6.29 -0.23
C GLU A 25 1.56 -7.61 -0.98
N ARG A 26 1.13 -7.57 -2.25
CA ARG A 26 0.92 -8.78 -3.07
C ARG A 26 2.23 -9.41 -3.53
N ASP A 27 3.25 -8.60 -3.75
CA ASP A 27 4.59 -9.05 -4.12
C ASP A 27 5.36 -9.65 -2.92
N GLY A 28 4.83 -9.50 -1.70
CA GLY A 28 5.53 -9.90 -0.48
C GLY A 28 6.61 -8.91 -0.02
N GLU A 29 6.70 -7.76 -0.70
CA GLU A 29 7.58 -6.64 -0.37
C GLU A 29 7.02 -5.82 0.80
N TYR A 30 6.76 -6.47 1.94
CA TYR A 30 6.10 -5.83 3.08
C TYR A 30 6.89 -4.65 3.66
N GLY A 31 8.22 -4.65 3.55
CA GLY A 31 9.05 -3.50 3.95
C GLY A 31 8.75 -2.25 3.10
N LYS A 32 8.67 -2.44 1.78
CA LYS A 32 8.32 -1.37 0.83
C LYS A 32 6.85 -0.95 0.97
N ALA A 33 5.96 -1.90 1.22
CA ALA A 33 4.56 -1.62 1.49
C ALA A 33 4.38 -0.74 2.75
N ALA A 34 5.13 -1.02 3.82
CA ALA A 34 5.08 -0.22 5.05
C ALA A 34 5.49 1.24 4.80
N GLU A 35 6.56 1.46 4.04
CA GLU A 35 7.01 2.81 3.68
C GLU A 35 5.97 3.56 2.84
N LEU A 36 5.38 2.90 1.84
CA LEU A 36 4.34 3.48 1.00
C LEU A 36 3.08 3.81 1.80
N TRP A 37 2.68 2.98 2.76
CA TRP A 37 1.57 3.28 3.67
C TRP A 37 1.88 4.46 4.60
N ARG A 38 3.12 4.63 5.08
CA ARG A 38 3.51 5.83 5.84
C ARG A 38 3.40 7.11 4.99
N ARG A 39 3.88 7.06 3.74
CA ARG A 39 3.74 8.18 2.79
C ARG A 39 2.26 8.47 2.50
N ALA A 40 1.41 7.46 2.40
CA ALA A 40 -0.03 7.62 2.27
C ALA A 40 -0.65 8.29 3.51
N ALA A 41 -0.23 7.93 4.72
CA ALA A 41 -0.71 8.54 5.96
C ALA A 41 -0.31 10.01 6.13
N ASN A 42 0.84 10.40 5.56
CA ASN A 42 1.33 11.79 5.54
C ASN A 42 0.70 12.63 4.41
N ALA A 43 0.06 12.00 3.44
CA ALA A 43 -0.65 12.72 2.38
C ALA A 43 -1.94 13.37 2.93
N PRO A 44 -2.39 14.49 2.34
CA PRO A 44 -3.65 15.12 2.71
C PRO A 44 -4.81 14.16 2.43
N CYS A 45 -5.35 13.57 3.50
CA CYS A 45 -6.45 12.62 3.45
C CYS A 45 -7.35 12.78 4.68
N ASN A 46 -8.54 12.17 4.63
CA ASN A 46 -9.44 12.20 5.77
C ASN A 46 -8.89 11.36 6.94
N ALA A 47 -9.31 11.68 8.17
CA ALA A 47 -8.80 11.02 9.39
C ALA A 47 -8.96 9.48 9.36
N SER A 48 -10.04 8.98 8.74
CA SER A 48 -10.27 7.54 8.58
C SER A 48 -9.22 6.86 7.68
N LYS A 49 -8.87 7.48 6.55
CA LYS A 49 -7.83 7.01 5.63
C LYS A 49 -6.45 7.07 6.25
N GLN A 50 -6.15 8.16 6.97
CA GLN A 50 -4.89 8.29 7.69
C GLN A 50 -4.74 7.18 8.74
N ARG A 51 -5.76 6.95 9.57
CA ARG A 51 -5.76 5.88 10.58
C ARG A 51 -5.63 4.51 9.93
N TRP A 52 -6.25 4.31 8.77
CA TRP A 52 -6.10 3.05 8.05
C TRP A 52 -4.66 2.84 7.57
N ALA A 53 -4.09 3.83 6.88
CA ALA A 53 -2.72 3.77 6.39
C ALA A 53 -1.70 3.56 7.53
N GLN A 54 -1.87 4.20 8.69
CA GLN A 54 -1.01 3.96 9.86
C GLN A 54 -1.10 2.52 10.37
N ARG A 55 -2.33 1.98 10.54
CA ARG A 55 -2.52 0.58 10.95
C ARG A 55 -1.93 -0.40 9.95
N ARG A 56 -2.05 -0.10 8.66
CA ARG A 56 -1.53 -0.96 7.60
C ARG A 56 -0.01 -0.89 7.49
N ALA A 57 0.58 0.29 7.68
CA ALA A 57 2.03 0.44 7.80
C ALA A 57 2.59 -0.40 8.94
N ALA A 58 1.97 -0.34 10.13
CA ALA A 58 2.37 -1.15 11.28
C ALA A 58 2.20 -2.65 11.02
N PHE A 59 1.14 -3.06 10.31
CA PHE A 59 0.98 -4.46 9.90
C PHE A 59 2.09 -4.90 8.96
N CYS A 60 2.38 -4.12 7.92
CA CYS A 60 3.42 -4.46 6.94
C CYS A 60 4.82 -4.45 7.57
N GLU A 61 5.09 -3.54 8.50
CA GLU A 61 6.35 -3.52 9.25
C GLU A 61 6.49 -4.75 10.15
N ASN A 62 5.42 -5.13 10.85
CA ASN A 62 5.42 -6.38 11.62
C ASN A 62 5.58 -7.62 10.72
N ALA A 63 4.93 -7.65 9.55
CA ALA A 63 5.09 -8.72 8.58
C ALA A 63 6.54 -8.80 8.07
N HIS A 64 7.16 -7.65 7.80
CA HIS A 64 8.57 -7.57 7.42
C HIS A 64 9.50 -8.06 8.55
N ILE A 65 9.30 -7.61 9.79
CA ILE A 65 10.08 -8.02 10.97
C ILE A 65 9.92 -9.52 11.24
N LYS A 66 8.69 -10.04 11.17
CA LYS A 66 8.40 -11.47 11.32
C LYS A 66 8.91 -12.32 10.15
N GLY A 67 9.49 -11.69 9.12
CA GLY A 67 10.00 -12.39 7.96
C GLY A 67 8.90 -13.10 7.17
N TRP A 68 7.68 -12.55 7.18
CA TRP A 68 6.62 -12.96 6.27
C TRP A 68 7.06 -12.52 4.87
N ARG A 69 8.03 -13.20 4.27
CA ARG A 69 8.23 -13.10 2.84
C ARG A 69 6.98 -13.73 2.23
N ALA A 70 6.47 -13.17 1.13
CA ALA A 70 5.63 -13.99 0.27
C ALA A 70 6.41 -15.30 0.10
N HIS A 71 5.75 -16.43 0.35
CA HIS A 71 6.29 -17.75 0.04
C HIS A 71 6.59 -17.76 -1.46
N GLY A 72 7.75 -17.24 -1.85
CA GLY A 72 8.28 -17.38 -3.19
C GLY A 72 8.86 -18.77 -3.26
N ASP A 73 7.97 -19.78 -3.32
CA ASP A 73 8.17 -21.01 -4.11
C ASP A 73 6.98 -22.00 -4.10
N GLU A 74 5.93 -21.85 -3.29
CA GLU A 74 4.90 -22.91 -3.16
C GLU A 74 3.65 -22.75 -4.05
N CYS A 75 3.77 -22.11 -5.21
CA CYS A 75 2.74 -22.17 -6.26
C CYS A 75 3.28 -22.60 -7.63
N GLN A 76 4.36 -23.38 -7.64
CA GLN A 76 4.63 -24.30 -8.75
C GLN A 76 4.55 -25.74 -8.23
N THR A 77 3.44 -26.41 -8.52
CA THR A 77 3.14 -27.86 -8.38
C THR A 77 2.02 -28.15 -7.38
N VAL A 78 0.78 -28.20 -7.89
CA VAL A 78 -0.13 -29.35 -7.81
C VAL A 78 -1.12 -29.29 -8.97
#